data_AF-X0XDQ9-F1
#
_entry.id   AF-X0XDQ9-F1
#
_cell.length_a   1.000
_cell.length_b   1.000
_cell.length_c   1.000
_cell.angle_alpha   90.00
_cell.angle_beta   90.00
_cell.angle_gamma   90.00
#
_symmetry.space_group_name_H-M   'P 1'
#
loop_
_entity.id
_entity.type
_entity.pdbx_description
1 polymer ?
#
loop_
_entity_poly.entity_id
_entity_poly.type
_entity_poly.pdbx_seq_one_letter_code
_entity_poly.pdbx_strand_id
1 'polypeptide(L)'
;MRKGTPIQDYHVKHKLDAGITISGRVYGLISTYEELETMNFTNHNLFEWDNLSIRMQATLIAYHRLNQLVTLNQSDAKAIEQEKQSKKRR
;
A
#
# COMPACT_ATOMS: atom_id res chain seq x y z
N MET A 1 1.58 -31.00 3.89
CA MET A 1 0.78 -32.18 3.49
C MET A 1 -0.13 -32.57 4.65
N ARG A 2 -1.37 -33.02 4.40
CA ARG A 2 -2.26 -33.54 5.46
C ARG A 2 -2.69 -34.96 5.05
N LYS A 3 -2.35 -35.96 5.87
CA LYS A 3 -2.58 -37.40 5.58
C LYS A 3 -2.07 -37.86 4.20
N GLY A 4 -0.87 -37.42 3.79
CA GLY A 4 -0.25 -37.84 2.53
C GLY A 4 -0.76 -37.13 1.27
N THR A 5 -1.81 -36.32 1.37
CA THR A 5 -2.29 -35.49 0.24
C THR A 5 -1.66 -34.10 0.27
N PRO A 6 -1.25 -33.55 -0.90
CA PRO A 6 -0.96 -32.13 -1.06
C PRO A 6 -2.16 -31.31 -0.59
N ILE A 7 -1.90 -30.22 0.12
CA ILE A 7 -2.98 -29.38 0.69
C ILE A 7 -3.86 -28.81 -0.43
N GLN A 8 -3.30 -28.66 -1.63
CA GLN A 8 -3.98 -28.19 -2.85
C GLN A 8 -5.16 -29.10 -3.27
N ASP A 9 -5.09 -30.41 -3.00
CA ASP A 9 -6.09 -31.38 -3.46
C ASP A 9 -7.12 -31.78 -2.39
N TYR A 10 -6.99 -31.24 -1.17
CA TYR A 10 -7.82 -31.64 -0.05
C TYR A 10 -9.23 -31.01 -0.14
N HIS A 11 -10.21 -31.82 -0.50
CA HIS A 11 -11.61 -31.41 -0.59
C HIS A 11 -12.20 -31.16 0.81
N VAL A 12 -12.44 -29.88 1.12
CA VAL A 12 -13.00 -29.45 2.42
C VAL A 12 -14.49 -29.80 2.47
N LYS A 13 -14.85 -30.86 3.22
CA LYS A 13 -16.24 -31.35 3.36
C LYS A 13 -17.19 -30.40 4.13
N HIS A 14 -16.65 -29.49 4.92
CA HIS A 14 -17.43 -28.56 5.73
C HIS A 14 -16.89 -27.15 5.57
N LYS A 15 -17.65 -26.31 4.86
CA LYS A 15 -17.40 -24.87 4.77
C LYS A 15 -18.16 -24.21 5.92
N LEU A 16 -17.43 -23.58 6.83
CA LEU A 16 -17.99 -22.80 7.92
C LEU A 16 -17.85 -21.33 7.50
N ASP A 17 -18.96 -20.69 7.12
CA ASP A 17 -18.96 -19.26 6.80
C ASP A 17 -18.84 -18.47 8.11
N ALA A 18 -17.60 -18.27 8.55
CA ALA A 18 -17.28 -17.57 9.78
C ALA A 18 -17.43 -16.03 9.66
N GLY A 19 -17.97 -15.50 8.56
CA GLY A 19 -18.03 -14.05 8.32
C GLY A 19 -16.64 -13.38 8.23
N ILE A 20 -15.57 -14.17 8.18
CA ILE A 20 -14.20 -13.70 8.02
C ILE A 20 -13.91 -13.68 6.52
N THR A 21 -14.12 -12.52 5.90
CA THR A 21 -13.60 -12.25 4.56
C THR A 21 -12.08 -12.09 4.68
N ILE A 22 -11.34 -13.11 4.28
CA ILE A 22 -9.89 -12.96 4.04
C ILE A 22 -9.78 -12.37 2.64
N SER A 23 -9.91 -11.05 2.54
CA SER A 23 -9.55 -10.33 1.32
C SER A 23 -8.05 -10.47 1.12
N GLY A 24 -7.66 -10.91 -0.08
CA GLY A 24 -6.27 -11.10 -0.44
C GLY A 24 -5.55 -9.76 -0.49
N ARG A 25 -4.99 -9.34 0.64
CA ARG A 25 -3.93 -8.33 0.68
C ARG A 25 -2.80 -8.77 -0.24
N VAL A 26 -2.03 -7.83 -0.79
CA VAL A 26 -0.93 -8.16 -1.70
C VAL A 26 0.17 -8.84 -0.87
N TYR A 27 0.04 -10.16 -0.68
CA TYR A 27 0.87 -10.93 0.22
C TYR A 27 2.33 -10.83 -0.20
N GLY A 28 3.15 -10.20 0.66
CA GLY A 28 4.60 -10.33 0.67
C GLY A 28 5.42 -9.19 0.08
N LEU A 29 4.82 -8.18 -0.56
CA LEU A 29 5.57 -7.07 -1.18
C LEU A 29 5.50 -5.76 -0.40
N ILE A 30 4.43 -5.53 0.35
CA ILE A 30 4.13 -4.25 1.00
C ILE A 30 3.63 -4.55 2.42
N SER A 31 4.06 -3.75 3.39
CA SER A 31 3.63 -3.95 4.78
C SER A 31 2.15 -3.59 4.95
N THR A 32 1.43 -4.29 5.81
CA THR A 32 0.04 -3.95 6.14
C THR A 32 -0.12 -2.52 6.65
N TYR A 33 0.88 -2.02 7.38
CA TYR A 33 0.88 -0.65 7.85
C TYR A 33 0.84 0.36 6.70
N GLU A 34 1.67 0.13 5.69
CA GLU A 34 1.76 0.99 4.52
C GLU A 34 0.53 0.94 3.62
N GLU A 35 -0.12 -0.23 3.51
CA GLU A 35 -1.43 -0.34 2.86
C GLU A 35 -2.47 0.53 3.59
N LEU A 36 -2.52 0.48 4.92
CA LEU A 36 -3.44 1.30 5.73
C LEU A 36 -3.16 2.80 5.61
N GLU A 37 -1.89 3.22 5.64
CA GLU A 37 -1.54 4.61 5.40
C GLU A 37 -1.96 5.07 4.00
N THR A 38 -1.74 4.24 3.00
CA THR A 38 -2.13 4.54 1.61
C THR A 38 -3.65 4.63 1.48
N MET A 39 -4.40 3.74 2.13
CA MET A 39 -5.86 3.82 2.20
C MET A 39 -6.34 5.14 2.79
N ASN A 40 -5.77 5.55 3.92
CA ASN A 40 -6.10 6.83 4.55
C ASN A 40 -5.74 8.02 3.66
N PHE A 41 -4.56 7.99 3.04
CA PHE A 41 -4.08 9.03 2.13
C PHE A 41 -4.99 9.18 0.90
N THR A 42 -5.47 8.06 0.36
CA THR A 42 -6.37 8.03 -0.80
C THR A 42 -7.85 8.09 -0.44
N ASN A 43 -8.16 8.22 0.86
CA ASN A 43 -9.51 8.28 1.41
C ASN A 43 -10.41 7.10 0.98
N HIS A 44 -9.85 5.89 0.93
CA HIS A 44 -10.60 4.66 0.69
C HIS A 44 -10.91 3.96 2.02
N ASN A 45 -12.13 3.47 2.18
CA ASN A 45 -12.44 2.54 3.25
C ASN A 45 -11.99 1.11 2.90
N LEU A 46 -12.01 0.19 3.88
CA LEU A 46 -11.53 -1.17 3.68
C LEU A 46 -12.28 -1.93 2.58
N PHE A 47 -13.59 -1.74 2.49
CA PHE A 47 -14.41 -2.40 1.47
C PHE A 47 -14.08 -1.89 0.07
N GLU A 48 -13.93 -0.57 -0.09
CA GLU A 48 -13.52 0.04 -1.36
C GLU A 48 -12.14 -0.43 -1.77
N TRP A 49 -11.19 -0.45 -0.82
CA TRP A 49 -9.83 -0.90 -1.06
C TRP A 49 -9.76 -2.35 -1.54
N ASP A 50 -10.49 -3.24 -0.87
CA ASP A 50 -10.51 -4.67 -1.21
C ASP A 50 -11.19 -4.94 -2.57
N ASN A 51 -12.07 -4.04 -3.02
CA ASN A 51 -12.69 -4.10 -4.35
C ASN A 51 -11.79 -3.53 -5.47
N LEU A 52 -10.70 -2.84 -5.14
CA LEU A 52 -9.75 -2.38 -6.14
C LEU A 52 -8.98 -3.56 -6.74
N SER A 53 -8.68 -3.47 -8.04
CA SER A 53 -7.73 -4.40 -8.63
C SER A 53 -6.35 -4.27 -7.98
N ILE A 54 -5.62 -5.38 -7.88
CA ILE A 54 -4.24 -5.41 -7.36
C ILE A 54 -3.34 -4.37 -8.06
N ARG A 55 -3.53 -4.17 -9.38
CA ARG A 55 -2.79 -3.17 -10.15
C ARG A 55 -3.08 -1.74 -9.67
N MET A 56 -4.33 -1.45 -9.35
CA MET A 56 -4.73 -0.14 -8.84
C MET A 56 -4.18 0.08 -7.43
N GLN A 57 -4.31 -0.90 -6.54
CA GLN A 57 -3.73 -0.84 -5.18
C GLN A 57 -2.22 -0.56 -5.25
N ALA A 58 -1.48 -1.30 -6.09
CA ALA A 58 -0.04 -1.09 -6.30
C ALA A 58 0.28 0.33 -6.83
N THR A 59 -0.54 0.87 -7.73
CA THR A 59 -0.36 2.22 -8.27
C THR A 59 -0.58 3.28 -7.19
N LEU A 60 -1.61 3.12 -6.35
CA LEU A 60 -1.89 4.03 -5.25
C LEU A 60 -0.77 4.02 -4.20
N ILE A 61 -0.23 2.84 -3.89
CA ILE A 61 0.89 2.73 -2.95
C ILE A 61 2.16 3.38 -3.52
N ALA A 62 2.45 3.14 -4.80
CA ALA A 62 3.57 3.81 -5.48
C ALA A 62 3.40 5.34 -5.48
N TYR A 63 2.19 5.83 -5.73
CA TYR A 63 1.87 7.25 -5.68
C TYR A 63 2.06 7.84 -4.27
N HIS A 64 1.58 7.15 -3.25
CA HIS A 64 1.76 7.57 -1.86
C HIS A 64 3.24 7.65 -1.46
N ARG A 65 4.05 6.63 -1.81
CA ARG A 65 5.51 6.65 -1.60
C ARG A 65 6.19 7.83 -2.29
N LEU A 66 5.84 8.09 -3.54
CA LEU A 66 6.38 9.24 -4.27
C LEU A 66 6.02 10.56 -3.59
N ASN A 67 4.78 10.70 -3.12
CA ASN A 67 4.37 11.89 -2.41
C ASN A 67 5.14 12.09 -1.09
N GLN A 68 5.37 11.01 -0.32
CA GLN A 68 6.22 11.07 0.88
C GLN A 68 7.64 11.52 0.55
N LEU A 69 8.26 10.96 -0.50
CA LEU A 69 9.59 11.36 -0.95
C LEU A 69 9.65 12.83 -1.39
N VAL A 70 8.65 13.29 -2.15
CA VAL A 70 8.57 14.71 -2.55
C VAL A 70 8.46 15.61 -1.32
N THR A 71 7.59 15.24 -0.38
CA THR A 71 7.34 16.03 0.84
C THR A 71 8.58 16.14 1.71
N LEU A 72 9.33 15.04 1.88
CA LEU A 72 10.60 15.05 2.61
C LEU A 72 11.64 15.98 1.96
N ASN A 73 11.69 16.03 0.64
CA ASN A 73 12.64 16.85 -0.09
C ASN A 73 12.18 18.30 -0.33
N GLN A 74 10.93 18.66 0.03
CA GLN A 74 10.40 20.00 -0.19
C GLN A 74 11.11 21.06 0.66
N SER A 75 11.50 20.74 1.89
CA SER A 75 12.28 21.66 2.74
C SER A 75 13.63 21.97 2.13
N ASP A 76 14.29 20.95 1.62
CA ASP A 76 15.65 21.03 1.09
C ASP A 76 15.64 21.80 -0.24
N ALA A 77 14.66 21.52 -1.10
CA ALA A 77 14.44 22.27 -2.32
C ALA A 77 14.22 23.77 -2.06
N LYS A 78 13.39 24.11 -1.05
CA LYS A 78 13.16 25.51 -0.64
C LYS A 78 14.42 26.17 -0.10
N ALA A 79 15.23 25.46 0.70
CA ALA A 79 16.48 25.98 1.24
C ALA A 79 17.50 26.29 0.12
N ILE A 80 17.66 25.38 -0.84
CA ILE A 80 18.52 25.57 -2.01
C ILE A 80 18.05 26.77 -2.85
N GLU A 81 16.74 26.94 -3.02
CA GLU A 81 16.20 28.06 -3.77
C GLU A 81 16.47 29.41 -3.06
N GLN A 82 16.28 29.48 -1.75
CA GLN A 82 16.59 30.67 -0.95
C GLN A 82 18.08 31.02 -1.01
N GLU A 83 18.97 30.03 -0.97
CA GLU A 83 20.41 30.24 -1.11
C GLU A 83 20.78 30.78 -2.51
N LYS A 84 20.14 30.27 -3.57
CA LYS A 84 20.33 30.80 -4.93
C LYS A 84 19.85 32.23 -5.06
N GLN A 85 18.72 32.58 -4.44
CA GLN A 85 18.18 33.94 -4.46
C GLN A 85 19.05 34.92 -3.67
N SER A 86 19.62 34.51 -2.53
CA SER A 86 20.50 35.36 -1.72
C SER A 86 21.84 35.63 -2.41
N LYS A 87 22.41 34.63 -3.09
CA LYS A 87 23.63 34.77 -3.89
C LYS A 87 23.45 35.67 -5.13
N LYS A 88 22.26 35.70 -5.74
CA LYS A 88 21.96 36.63 -6.86
C LYS A 88 21.81 38.09 -6.44
N ARG A 89 21.58 38.37 -5.16
CA ARG A 89 21.37 39.73 -4.62
C ARG A 89 22.66 40.36 -4.08
N ARG A 90 23.77 39.62 -4.03
CA ARG A 90 25.11 40.12 -3.73
C ARG A 90 25.87 40.33 -5.03
#